data_AF-A0A9J5YH37-F1
#
_entry.id   AF-A0A9J5YH37-F1
#
_cell.length_a   1.000
_cell.length_b   1.000
_cell.length_c   1.000
_cell.angle_alpha   90.00
_cell.angle_beta   90.00
_cell.angle_gamma   90.00
#
_symmetry.space_group_name_H-M   'P 1'
#
loop_
_entity.id
_entity.type
_entity.pdbx_description
1 polymer ?
#
loop_
_entity_poly.entity_id
_entity_poly.type
_entity_poly.pdbx_seq_one_letter_code
_entity_poly.pdbx_strand_id
1 'polypeptide(L)'
;MSGVTCCLRFPGQLNSDLRKLAVNLIPFPRLHFFMVGFAPLTSRGSQQYRSLSVPELTQQMWDAKNMMCAADPRHGRYLTASAMFRGKMSTKEVDEQMLNVQNKNSSYFVEWIPNNVKSTVCDIPPTGLKMASTFIGNSTSIQEMFRRVSEQFTAMFRRKAFLHWYTGEGMDEMEFTEAESNMNDLVSEYQQYQDAVADEDEGYEDEDEAYHDYPPSQIGEIVCEDLSVGLCAYSVASSGKRCSLESYESIEGTRGYQCKTSEVLVSNIDITNLIESDECISACGADRNSLGISSDSLLESTFTSKLCSQQCNQKCPNIVDLYYNLALGEGVYLPSFCKGRNLNGRREMSQIQSSGVAWGPSAASSGYGRQLSEGPAASAALAFKADAPC
;
A
#
# COMPACT_ATOMS: atom_id res chain seq x y z
N MET A 1 9.24 -13.39 14.76
CA MET A 1 10.26 -12.42 14.29
C MET A 1 11.21 -12.97 13.23
N SER A 2 11.98 -14.04 13.48
CA SER A 2 12.94 -14.56 12.47
C SER A 2 12.28 -14.96 11.15
N GLY A 3 11.04 -15.43 11.15
CA GLY A 3 10.30 -15.76 9.92
C GLY A 3 9.97 -14.53 9.08
N VAL A 4 9.37 -13.51 9.70
CA VAL A 4 8.94 -12.24 9.06
C VAL A 4 10.10 -11.52 8.35
N THR A 5 11.29 -11.52 8.95
CA THR A 5 12.47 -10.86 8.37
C THR A 5 13.29 -11.76 7.44
N CYS A 6 12.83 -12.99 7.16
CA CYS A 6 13.60 -13.97 6.41
C CYS A 6 13.93 -13.49 4.99
N CYS A 7 12.94 -12.92 4.29
CA CYS A 7 13.11 -12.43 2.92
C CYS A 7 14.09 -11.26 2.78
N LEU A 8 14.44 -10.59 3.89
CA LEU A 8 15.43 -9.50 3.91
C LEU A 8 16.84 -9.99 4.17
N ARG A 9 16.97 -11.07 4.93
CA ARG A 9 18.26 -11.56 5.44
C ARG A 9 18.86 -12.67 4.58
N PHE A 10 18.03 -13.38 3.83
CA PHE A 10 18.44 -14.53 3.06
C PHE A 10 17.96 -14.45 1.62
N PRO A 11 18.79 -14.89 0.65
CA PRO A 11 18.30 -15.15 -0.68
C PRO A 11 17.29 -16.30 -0.62
N GLY A 12 16.19 -16.16 -1.35
CA GLY A 12 15.13 -17.15 -1.47
C GLY A 12 14.69 -17.25 -2.92
N GLN A 13 14.02 -18.36 -3.25
CA GLN A 13 13.50 -18.59 -4.60
C GLN A 13 12.42 -17.56 -4.95
N LEU A 14 11.67 -17.11 -3.94
CA LEU A 14 10.59 -16.14 -4.08
C LEU A 14 10.69 -15.11 -2.97
N ASN A 15 11.43 -14.03 -3.23
CA ASN A 15 11.71 -12.96 -2.28
C ASN A 15 10.72 -11.80 -2.40
N SER A 16 10.37 -11.23 -1.25
CA SER A 16 9.65 -9.96 -1.14
C SER A 16 10.46 -9.01 -0.26
N ASP A 17 10.74 -7.82 -0.76
CA ASP A 17 11.32 -6.74 0.03
C ASP A 17 10.25 -6.14 0.97
N LEU A 18 10.68 -5.30 1.93
CA LEU A 18 9.75 -4.68 2.87
C LEU A 18 8.70 -3.82 2.16
N ARG A 19 9.09 -3.14 1.07
CA ARG A 19 8.17 -2.31 0.28
C ARG A 19 7.11 -3.17 -0.40
N LYS A 20 7.48 -4.26 -1.07
CA LYS A 20 6.50 -5.19 -1.67
C LYS A 20 5.65 -5.88 -0.62
N LEU A 21 6.19 -6.22 0.55
CA LEU A 21 5.37 -6.74 1.64
C LEU A 21 4.34 -5.71 2.11
N ALA A 22 4.75 -4.46 2.33
CA ALA A 22 3.84 -3.39 2.74
C ALA A 22 2.73 -3.14 1.70
N VAL A 23 3.10 -3.01 0.42
CA VAL A 23 2.15 -2.78 -0.67
C VAL A 23 1.16 -3.93 -0.84
N ASN A 24 1.58 -5.18 -0.63
CA ASN A 24 0.67 -6.33 -0.74
C ASN A 24 -0.19 -6.57 0.52
N LEU A 25 0.26 -6.14 1.69
CA LEU A 25 -0.42 -6.42 2.96
C LEU A 25 -1.31 -5.26 3.45
N ILE A 26 -1.03 -4.03 3.04
CA ILE A 26 -1.71 -2.82 3.54
C ILE A 26 -2.57 -2.23 2.41
N PRO A 27 -3.86 -2.64 2.30
CA PRO A 27 -4.78 -2.01 1.35
C PRO A 27 -5.15 -0.58 1.76
N PHE A 28 -5.26 -0.33 3.08
CA PHE A 28 -5.64 0.97 3.64
C PHE A 28 -4.62 1.45 4.67
N PRO A 29 -4.20 2.73 4.65
CA PRO A 29 -3.13 3.23 5.51
C PRO A 29 -3.37 3.03 7.01
N ARG A 30 -4.61 3.13 7.50
CA ARG A 30 -4.95 2.93 8.92
C ARG A 30 -4.98 1.45 9.33
N LEU A 31 -5.30 0.55 8.40
CA LEU A 31 -5.47 -0.88 8.65
C LEU A 31 -4.16 -1.64 8.40
N HIS A 32 -3.12 -1.31 9.15
CA HIS A 32 -1.78 -1.90 9.02
C HIS A 32 -1.38 -2.78 10.22
N PHE A 33 -2.35 -3.20 11.04
CA PHE A 33 -2.13 -4.11 12.17
C PHE A 33 -2.28 -5.56 11.73
N PHE A 34 -1.21 -6.34 11.88
CA PHE A 34 -1.16 -7.72 11.40
C PHE A 34 -1.29 -8.75 12.52
N MET A 35 -2.00 -9.83 12.23
CA MET A 35 -1.96 -11.07 12.98
C MET A 35 -0.83 -11.95 12.45
N VAL A 36 0.13 -12.26 13.31
CA VAL A 36 1.25 -13.13 12.97
C VAL A 36 0.97 -14.53 13.48
N GLY A 37 1.25 -15.54 12.67
CA GLY A 37 1.20 -16.94 13.06
C GLY A 37 2.53 -17.64 12.78
N PHE A 38 2.77 -18.76 13.44
CA PHE A 38 3.95 -19.58 13.19
C PHE A 38 3.59 -21.06 13.23
N ALA A 39 4.07 -21.82 12.27
CA ALA A 39 4.01 -23.27 12.29
C ALA A 39 5.37 -23.88 11.92
N PRO A 40 5.74 -25.02 12.53
CA PRO A 40 4.96 -25.78 13.50
C PRO A 40 5.21 -25.30 14.94
N LEU A 41 4.15 -25.27 15.76
CA LEU A 41 4.28 -25.16 17.22
C LEU A 41 4.40 -26.57 17.79
N THR A 42 5.61 -26.92 18.24
CA THR A 42 5.88 -28.23 18.83
C THR A 42 6.59 -28.08 20.16
N SER A 43 6.25 -28.94 21.11
CA SER A 43 7.00 -29.08 22.36
C SER A 43 8.35 -29.74 22.08
N ARG A 44 9.35 -29.45 22.93
CA ARG A 44 10.71 -30.00 22.78
C ARG A 44 10.75 -31.53 22.74
N GLY A 45 9.83 -32.21 23.43
CA GLY A 45 9.76 -33.67 23.47
C GLY A 45 9.06 -34.31 22.27
N SER A 46 8.11 -33.59 21.62
CA SER A 46 7.32 -34.12 20.50
C SER A 46 7.93 -33.80 19.13
N GLN A 47 8.96 -32.94 19.08
CA GLN A 47 9.57 -32.47 17.84
C GLN A 47 10.20 -33.58 16.98
N GLN A 48 10.71 -34.65 17.60
CA GLN A 48 11.36 -35.76 16.88
C GLN A 48 10.37 -36.73 16.23
N TYR A 49 9.14 -36.79 16.74
CA TYR A 49 8.12 -37.75 16.28
C TYR A 49 7.18 -37.19 15.22
N ARG A 50 7.24 -35.88 14.96
CA ARG A 50 6.37 -35.22 13.99
C ARG A 50 7.06 -35.13 12.64
N SER A 51 6.59 -35.91 11.66
CA SER A 51 6.84 -35.61 10.25
C SER A 51 6.14 -34.30 9.91
N LEU A 52 6.83 -33.37 9.27
CA LEU A 52 6.25 -32.12 8.80
C LEU A 52 6.16 -32.21 7.28
N SER A 53 5.01 -31.89 6.72
CA SER A 53 4.77 -31.77 5.28
C SER A 53 4.25 -30.36 4.94
N VAL A 54 4.34 -29.95 3.68
CA VAL A 54 3.81 -28.64 3.24
C VAL A 54 2.30 -28.53 3.54
N PRO A 55 1.45 -29.53 3.22
CA PRO A 55 0.03 -29.47 3.56
C PRO A 55 -0.25 -29.32 5.06
N GLU A 56 0.51 -30.01 5.91
CA GLU A 56 0.35 -29.89 7.37
C GLU A 56 0.79 -28.52 7.91
N LEU A 57 1.87 -27.94 7.35
CA LEU A 57 2.32 -26.59 7.69
C LEU A 57 1.29 -25.56 7.27
N THR A 58 0.74 -25.70 6.06
CA THR A 58 -0.33 -24.85 5.57
C THR A 58 -1.54 -24.99 6.47
N GLN A 59 -2.06 -26.19 6.75
CA GLN A 59 -3.23 -26.35 7.62
C GLN A 59 -3.03 -25.74 9.02
N GLN A 60 -1.87 -25.96 9.64
CA GLN A 60 -1.52 -25.38 10.93
C GLN A 60 -1.41 -23.85 10.90
N MET A 61 -1.08 -23.28 9.75
CA MET A 61 -0.86 -21.85 9.62
C MET A 61 -2.17 -21.04 9.68
N TRP A 62 -3.29 -21.62 9.23
CA TRP A 62 -4.64 -21.03 9.34
C TRP A 62 -5.42 -21.52 10.56
N ASP A 63 -4.79 -22.30 11.45
CA ASP A 63 -5.43 -22.67 12.71
C ASP A 63 -5.34 -21.49 13.70
N ALA A 64 -6.47 -21.13 14.31
CA ALA A 64 -6.57 -20.05 15.29
C ALA A 64 -5.60 -20.26 16.48
N LYS A 65 -5.32 -21.52 16.84
CA LYS A 65 -4.41 -21.87 17.93
C LYS A 65 -2.94 -21.48 17.69
N ASN A 66 -2.58 -21.28 16.43
CA ASN A 66 -1.20 -20.96 16.06
C ASN A 66 -0.98 -19.47 15.80
N MET A 67 -2.02 -18.65 16.00
CA MET A 67 -1.93 -17.20 15.96
C MET A 67 -1.26 -16.67 17.23
N MET A 68 -0.38 -15.69 17.06
CA MET A 68 0.31 -14.99 18.16
C MET A 68 -0.52 -13.83 18.71
N CYS A 69 -1.64 -13.50 18.05
CA CYS A 69 -2.62 -12.55 18.55
C CYS A 69 -3.81 -13.30 19.14
N ALA A 70 -4.27 -12.88 20.32
CA ALA A 70 -5.43 -13.45 21.00
C ALA A 70 -6.73 -12.89 20.39
N ALA A 71 -7.01 -13.29 19.16
CA ALA A 71 -8.22 -13.05 18.39
C ALA A 71 -8.52 -14.27 17.51
N ASP A 72 -9.79 -14.62 17.33
CA ASP A 72 -10.17 -15.74 16.45
C ASP A 72 -10.31 -15.24 15.00
N PRO A 73 -9.49 -15.70 14.05
CA PRO A 73 -9.60 -15.28 12.66
C PRO A 73 -10.95 -15.63 12.01
N ARG A 74 -11.71 -16.58 12.57
CA ARG A 74 -13.02 -16.98 12.05
C ARG A 74 -14.14 -15.98 12.32
N HIS A 75 -13.97 -15.08 13.28
CA HIS A 75 -14.95 -14.02 13.58
C HIS A 75 -14.84 -12.83 12.63
N GLY A 76 -13.87 -12.84 11.70
CA GLY A 76 -13.70 -11.80 10.71
C GLY A 76 -13.34 -12.37 9.34
N ARG A 77 -12.86 -11.48 8.47
CA ARG A 77 -12.39 -11.81 7.14
C ARG A 77 -10.93 -11.38 6.99
N TYR A 78 -10.19 -12.08 6.13
CA TYR A 78 -8.85 -11.70 5.74
C TYR A 78 -8.92 -10.70 4.58
N LEU A 79 -8.40 -9.50 4.81
CA LEU A 79 -8.18 -8.51 3.76
C LEU A 79 -7.04 -8.98 2.85
N THR A 80 -5.89 -9.27 3.45
CA THR A 80 -4.68 -9.72 2.78
C THR A 80 -3.95 -10.72 3.68
N ALA A 81 -3.16 -11.61 3.09
CA ALA A 81 -2.33 -12.52 3.83
C ALA A 81 -1.01 -12.80 3.12
N SER A 82 0.03 -13.05 3.90
CA SER A 82 1.33 -13.50 3.41
C SER A 82 1.79 -14.73 4.18
N ALA A 83 2.18 -15.74 3.42
CA ALA A 83 2.69 -17.01 3.91
C ALA A 83 4.18 -17.11 3.55
N MET A 84 5.04 -17.18 4.56
CA MET A 84 6.48 -17.27 4.40
C MET A 84 6.97 -18.65 4.79
N PHE A 85 7.31 -19.46 3.80
CA PHE A 85 7.82 -20.80 3.99
C PHE A 85 9.35 -20.82 4.02
N ARG A 86 9.90 -21.65 4.90
CA ARG A 86 11.34 -21.82 5.10
C ARG A 86 11.73 -23.29 5.07
N GLY A 87 12.80 -23.60 4.35
CA GLY A 87 13.33 -24.95 4.16
C GLY A 87 13.21 -25.43 2.72
N LYS A 88 13.83 -26.58 2.41
CA LYS A 88 13.81 -27.16 1.07
C LYS A 88 12.42 -27.75 0.77
N MET A 89 11.66 -27.09 -0.07
CA MET A 89 10.33 -27.54 -0.51
C MET A 89 10.06 -27.13 -1.95
N SER A 90 9.07 -27.76 -2.58
CA SER A 90 8.64 -27.43 -3.93
C SER A 90 7.73 -26.19 -3.91
N THR A 91 8.08 -25.15 -4.67
CA THR A 91 7.23 -23.94 -4.82
C THR A 91 5.86 -24.28 -5.38
N LYS A 92 5.80 -25.22 -6.33
CA LYS A 92 4.54 -25.72 -6.90
C LYS A 92 3.62 -26.31 -5.83
N GLU A 93 4.16 -27.13 -4.92
CA GLU A 93 3.37 -27.76 -3.85
C GLU A 93 2.85 -26.70 -2.87
N VAL A 94 3.66 -25.69 -2.56
CA VAL A 94 3.24 -24.55 -1.73
C VAL A 94 2.05 -23.85 -2.39
N ASP A 95 2.18 -23.45 -3.65
CA ASP A 95 1.13 -22.69 -4.34
C ASP A 95 -0.18 -23.49 -4.47
N GLU A 96 -0.10 -24.80 -4.75
CA GLU A 96 -1.27 -25.69 -4.77
C GLU A 96 -1.97 -25.76 -3.40
N GLN A 97 -1.21 -25.87 -2.30
CA GLN A 97 -1.80 -25.91 -0.95
C GLN A 97 -2.40 -24.55 -0.55
N MET A 98 -1.78 -23.45 -0.95
CA MET A 98 -2.28 -22.10 -0.71
C MET A 98 -3.62 -21.86 -1.42
N LEU A 99 -3.74 -22.29 -2.68
CA LEU A 99 -4.98 -22.22 -3.46
C LEU A 99 -6.07 -23.11 -2.85
N ASN A 100 -5.71 -24.32 -2.41
CA ASN A 100 -6.64 -25.24 -1.74
C ASN A 100 -7.24 -24.63 -0.46
N VAL A 101 -6.44 -23.91 0.33
CA VAL A 101 -6.94 -23.23 1.54
C VAL A 101 -7.87 -22.08 1.18
N GLN A 102 -7.54 -21.26 0.19
CA GLN A 102 -8.42 -20.18 -0.27
C GLN A 102 -9.76 -20.72 -0.75
N ASN A 103 -9.76 -21.76 -1.58
CA ASN A 103 -10.98 -22.35 -2.13
C ASN A 103 -11.87 -23.00 -1.05
N LYS A 104 -11.27 -23.63 -0.03
CA LYS A 104 -12.03 -24.26 1.06
C LYS A 104 -12.64 -23.24 2.02
N ASN A 105 -11.98 -22.09 2.17
CA ASN A 105 -12.29 -21.07 3.18
C ASN A 105 -12.67 -19.74 2.52
N SER A 106 -13.24 -19.77 1.31
CA SER A 106 -13.48 -18.55 0.50
C SER A 106 -14.27 -17.49 1.26
N SER A 107 -15.25 -17.88 2.07
CA SER A 107 -16.07 -16.99 2.91
C SER A 107 -15.29 -16.20 3.98
N TYR A 108 -14.11 -16.69 4.38
CA TYR A 108 -13.21 -16.02 5.32
C TYR A 108 -12.23 -15.09 4.61
N PHE A 109 -12.18 -15.09 3.28
CA PHE A 109 -11.41 -14.14 2.50
C PHE A 109 -12.34 -13.09 1.93
N VAL A 110 -11.84 -11.88 1.82
CA VAL A 110 -12.56 -10.82 1.14
C VAL A 110 -12.55 -11.06 -0.38
N GLU A 111 -13.71 -10.96 -1.01
CA GLU A 111 -13.91 -11.23 -2.44
C GLU A 111 -13.47 -10.07 -3.35
N TRP A 112 -13.66 -8.82 -2.90
CA TRP A 112 -13.32 -7.61 -3.67
C TRP A 112 -11.80 -7.35 -3.77
N ILE A 113 -10.95 -8.06 -3.02
CA ILE A 113 -9.50 -8.09 -3.22
C ILE A 113 -9.11 -9.39 -3.92
N PRO A 114 -8.93 -9.40 -5.25
CA PRO A 114 -8.49 -10.60 -5.94
C PRO A 114 -7.05 -10.95 -5.55
N ASN A 115 -6.74 -12.25 -5.48
CA ASN A 115 -5.39 -12.78 -5.22
C ASN A 115 -4.73 -12.19 -3.96
N ASN A 116 -5.49 -12.07 -2.88
CA ASN A 116 -5.11 -11.42 -1.63
C ASN A 116 -4.08 -12.18 -0.76
N VAL A 117 -3.76 -13.42 -1.11
CA VAL A 117 -2.74 -14.21 -0.41
C VAL A 117 -1.46 -14.35 -1.24
N LYS A 118 -0.31 -14.00 -0.65
CA LYS A 118 1.01 -14.15 -1.28
C LYS A 118 1.87 -15.18 -0.54
N SER A 119 2.42 -16.14 -1.27
CA SER A 119 3.43 -17.08 -0.78
C SER A 119 4.84 -16.52 -1.00
N THR A 120 5.77 -16.84 -0.11
CA THR A 120 7.22 -16.62 -0.28
C THR A 120 7.96 -17.85 0.22
N VAL A 121 9.07 -18.21 -0.44
CA VAL A 121 9.83 -19.43 -0.13
C VAL A 121 11.31 -19.10 0.00
N CYS A 122 11.88 -19.47 1.15
CA CYS A 122 13.31 -19.36 1.44
C CYS A 122 13.91 -20.74 1.70
N ASP A 123 15.02 -21.05 1.03
CA ASP A 123 15.68 -22.36 1.14
C ASP A 123 16.34 -22.60 2.50
N ILE A 124 16.58 -21.55 3.30
CA ILE A 124 17.31 -21.61 4.56
C ILE A 124 16.33 -21.81 5.73
N PRO A 125 16.25 -23.01 6.33
CA PRO A 125 15.37 -23.27 7.45
C PRO A 125 15.85 -22.62 8.75
N PRO A 126 14.98 -22.45 9.75
CA PRO A 126 15.38 -22.01 11.09
C PRO A 126 16.17 -23.10 11.83
N THR A 127 16.97 -22.70 12.81
CA THR A 127 17.77 -23.61 13.64
C THR A 127 16.88 -24.62 14.37
N GLY A 128 17.17 -25.91 14.21
CA GLY A 128 16.45 -27.01 14.88
C GLY A 128 15.21 -27.51 14.13
N LEU A 129 14.80 -26.89 13.03
CA LEU A 129 13.66 -27.34 12.22
C LEU A 129 14.11 -27.57 10.78
N LYS A 130 13.54 -28.59 10.12
CA LYS A 130 13.79 -28.84 8.69
C LYS A 130 12.95 -27.93 7.80
N MET A 131 11.73 -27.64 8.24
CA MET A 131 10.78 -26.76 7.55
C MET A 131 9.99 -25.95 8.59
N ALA A 132 9.60 -24.75 8.21
CA ALA A 132 8.72 -23.89 9.00
C ALA A 132 7.92 -22.97 8.07
N SER A 133 6.78 -22.49 8.56
CA SER A 133 5.99 -21.44 7.91
C SER A 133 5.70 -20.32 8.91
N THR A 134 5.66 -19.10 8.41
CA THR A 134 5.28 -17.91 9.16
C THR A 134 4.16 -17.22 8.43
N PHE A 135 3.10 -16.91 9.15
CA PHE A 135 1.92 -16.24 8.64
C PHE A 135 1.93 -14.78 9.03
N ILE A 136 1.50 -13.94 8.12
CA ILE A 136 1.19 -12.54 8.38
C ILE A 136 -0.16 -12.28 7.72
N GLY A 137 -1.21 -12.18 8.51
CA GLY A 137 -2.56 -11.88 8.02
C GLY A 137 -2.98 -10.48 8.42
N ASN A 138 -3.51 -9.71 7.47
CA ASN A 138 -4.32 -8.55 7.77
C ASN A 138 -5.78 -9.02 7.84
N SER A 139 -6.32 -9.14 9.04
CA SER A 139 -7.69 -9.63 9.27
C SER A 139 -8.46 -8.61 10.08
N THR A 140 -9.75 -8.48 9.76
CA THR A 140 -10.68 -7.64 10.52
C THR A 140 -10.90 -8.13 11.94
N SER A 141 -10.64 -9.42 12.23
CA SER A 141 -10.72 -10.01 13.58
C SER A 141 -9.79 -9.36 14.60
N ILE A 142 -8.75 -8.62 14.16
CA ILE A 142 -7.87 -7.85 15.05
C ILE A 142 -8.64 -6.84 15.91
N GLN A 143 -9.84 -6.43 15.47
CA GLN A 143 -10.72 -5.55 16.23
C GLN A 143 -11.06 -6.09 17.63
N GLU A 144 -11.09 -7.41 17.84
CA GLU A 144 -11.34 -8.01 19.15
C GLU A 144 -10.25 -7.64 20.17
N MET A 145 -8.99 -7.57 19.72
CA MET A 145 -7.87 -7.15 20.55
C MET A 145 -8.04 -5.70 21.00
N PHE A 146 -8.35 -4.81 20.05
CA PHE A 146 -8.58 -3.40 20.34
C PHE A 146 -9.81 -3.18 21.22
N ARG A 147 -10.91 -3.91 21.00
CA ARG A 147 -12.11 -3.83 21.84
C ARG A 147 -11.80 -4.20 23.29
N ARG A 148 -11.02 -5.26 23.53
CA ARG A 148 -10.60 -5.66 24.88
C ARG A 148 -9.73 -4.58 25.56
N VAL A 149 -8.81 -3.96 24.83
CA VAL A 149 -7.99 -2.85 25.36
C VAL A 149 -8.86 -1.63 25.65
N SER A 150 -9.79 -1.29 24.76
CA SER A 150 -10.76 -0.20 24.92
C SER A 150 -11.62 -0.39 26.18
N GLU A 151 -12.20 -1.57 26.39
CA GLU A 151 -13.01 -1.87 27.58
C GLU A 151 -12.23 -1.71 28.89
N GLN A 152 -10.98 -2.21 28.93
CA GLN A 152 -10.11 -2.06 30.09
C GLN A 152 -9.72 -0.60 30.34
N PHE A 153 -9.40 0.12 29.27
CA PHE A 153 -9.09 1.54 29.32
C PHE A 153 -10.27 2.33 29.86
N THR A 154 -11.46 2.19 29.26
CA THR A 154 -12.69 2.87 29.69
C THR A 154 -13.01 2.56 31.15
N ALA A 155 -12.83 1.32 31.61
CA ALA A 155 -13.08 0.94 33.00
C ALA A 155 -12.16 1.67 34.01
N MET A 156 -10.89 1.87 33.64
CA MET A 156 -9.90 2.59 34.44
C MET A 156 -10.11 4.12 34.37
N PHE A 157 -10.31 4.63 33.16
CA PHE A 157 -10.44 6.06 32.87
C PHE A 157 -11.72 6.65 33.47
N ARG A 158 -12.85 5.92 33.45
CA ARG A 158 -14.10 6.32 34.13
C ARG A 158 -13.92 6.59 35.62
N ARG A 159 -12.96 5.91 36.28
CA ARG A 159 -12.65 6.08 37.70
C ARG A 159 -11.50 7.07 37.93
N LYS A 160 -10.92 7.63 36.86
CA LYS A 160 -9.71 8.45 36.87
C LYS A 160 -8.55 7.78 37.65
N ALA A 161 -8.50 6.45 37.63
CA ALA A 161 -7.49 5.70 38.35
C ALA A 161 -6.11 5.92 37.71
N PHE A 162 -5.08 6.19 38.53
CA PHE A 162 -3.70 6.45 38.09
C PHE A 162 -3.50 7.65 37.14
N LEU A 163 -4.52 8.49 36.92
CA LEU A 163 -4.46 9.60 35.97
C LEU A 163 -3.40 10.65 36.34
N HIS A 164 -3.17 10.88 37.64
CA HIS A 164 -2.20 11.86 38.14
C HIS A 164 -0.75 11.61 37.72
N TRP A 165 -0.39 10.35 37.41
CA TRP A 165 0.95 10.03 36.90
C TRP A 165 1.19 10.61 35.51
N TYR A 166 0.14 10.78 34.72
CA TYR A 166 0.22 11.31 33.36
C TYR A 166 0.04 12.82 33.34
N THR A 167 -0.94 13.33 34.08
CA THR A 167 -1.17 14.77 34.17
C THR A 167 -0.04 15.50 34.92
N GLY A 168 0.66 14.81 35.83
CA GLY A 168 1.87 15.32 36.48
C GLY A 168 3.05 15.53 35.53
N GLU A 169 3.11 14.79 34.42
CA GLU A 169 4.13 14.93 33.36
C GLU A 169 3.70 15.93 32.26
N GLY A 170 2.51 16.53 32.39
CA GLY A 170 2.02 17.57 31.48
C GLY A 170 1.03 17.12 30.41
N MET A 171 0.54 15.87 30.45
CA MET A 171 -0.57 15.43 29.58
C MET A 171 -1.91 16.01 30.05
N ASP A 172 -2.80 16.32 29.11
CA ASP A 172 -4.17 16.75 29.41
C ASP A 172 -5.15 15.58 29.40
N GLU A 173 -6.22 15.65 30.20
CA GLU A 173 -7.27 14.64 30.20
C GLU A 173 -7.97 14.52 28.83
N MET A 174 -7.96 15.59 28.02
CA MET A 174 -8.50 15.59 26.67
C MET A 174 -7.75 14.63 25.74
N GLU A 175 -6.42 14.52 25.88
CA GLU A 175 -5.60 13.62 25.06
C GLU A 175 -6.00 12.14 25.23
N PHE A 176 -6.43 11.76 26.44
CA PHE A 176 -6.96 10.43 26.72
C PHE A 176 -8.28 10.16 25.99
N THR A 177 -9.14 11.17 25.92
CA THR A 177 -10.44 11.08 25.24
C THR A 177 -10.26 11.03 23.72
N GLU A 178 -9.31 11.80 23.18
CA GLU A 178 -8.93 11.74 21.76
C GLU A 178 -8.38 10.37 21.37
N ALA A 179 -7.49 9.81 22.19
CA ALA A 179 -6.94 8.47 21.97
C ALA A 179 -8.02 7.37 22.04
N GLU A 180 -8.95 7.46 23.00
CA GLU A 180 -10.10 6.55 23.10
C GLU A 180 -10.98 6.63 21.85
N SER A 181 -11.31 7.85 21.39
CA SER A 181 -12.08 8.07 20.17
C SER A 181 -11.37 7.47 18.96
N ASN A 182 -10.08 7.75 18.76
CA ASN A 182 -9.31 7.25 17.61
C ASN A 182 -9.23 5.72 17.57
N MET A 183 -9.14 5.07 18.73
CA MET A 183 -9.15 3.62 18.83
C MET A 183 -10.53 3.05 18.47
N ASN A 184 -11.62 3.68 18.92
CA ASN A 184 -12.98 3.27 18.59
C ASN A 184 -13.30 3.49 17.09
N ASP A 185 -12.79 4.57 16.50
CA ASP A 185 -12.88 4.81 15.06
C ASP A 185 -12.16 3.71 14.27
N LEU A 186 -10.96 3.29 14.71
CA LEU A 186 -10.23 2.20 14.07
C LEU A 186 -11.00 0.86 14.14
N VAL A 187 -11.63 0.56 15.28
CA VAL A 187 -12.49 -0.63 15.42
C VAL A 187 -13.68 -0.56 14.46
N SER A 188 -14.28 0.62 14.32
CA SER A 188 -15.40 0.85 13.42
C SER A 188 -15.01 0.69 11.95
N GLU A 189 -13.82 1.16 11.56
CA GLU A 189 -13.27 0.94 10.22
C GLU A 189 -13.08 -0.56 9.92
N TYR A 190 -12.51 -1.33 10.85
CA TYR A 190 -12.38 -2.78 10.67
C TYR A 190 -13.73 -3.48 10.53
N GLN A 191 -14.75 -3.03 11.26
CA GLN A 191 -16.11 -3.58 11.16
C GLN A 191 -16.73 -3.25 9.80
N GLN A 192 -16.58 -2.01 9.31
CA GLN A 192 -17.10 -1.60 8.01
C GLN A 192 -16.58 -2.50 6.87
N TYR A 193 -15.28 -2.79 6.83
CA TYR A 193 -14.71 -3.65 5.78
C TYR A 193 -14.99 -5.14 6.00
N GLN A 194 -15.35 -5.56 7.21
CA GLN A 194 -15.78 -6.92 7.47
C GLN A 194 -17.16 -7.18 6.84
N ASP A 195 -18.06 -6.21 6.97
CA ASP A 195 -19.44 -6.29 6.49
C ASP A 195 -19.58 -5.90 5.02
N ALA A 196 -18.56 -5.24 4.44
CA ALA A 196 -18.49 -4.96 3.01
C ALA A 196 -18.55 -6.27 2.21
N VAL A 197 -19.62 -6.43 1.44
CA VAL A 197 -19.77 -7.45 0.42
C VAL A 197 -19.32 -6.81 -0.89
N ALA A 198 -18.72 -7.58 -1.80
CA ALA A 198 -18.62 -7.13 -3.17
C ALA A 198 -20.06 -7.04 -3.68
N ASP A 199 -20.57 -5.85 -3.97
CA ASP A 199 -21.88 -5.74 -4.60
C ASP A 199 -21.80 -6.45 -5.96
N GLU A 200 -22.29 -7.70 -6.00
CA GLU A 200 -22.39 -8.51 -7.22
C GLU A 200 -23.66 -8.19 -8.03
N ASP A 201 -24.47 -7.25 -7.57
CA ASP A 201 -25.66 -6.72 -8.28
C ASP A 201 -25.64 -5.17 -8.28
N GLU A 202 -24.73 -4.58 -9.05
CA GLU A 202 -25.18 -3.53 -9.98
C GLU A 202 -25.48 -4.23 -11.31
N GLY A 203 -26.52 -5.04 -11.30
CA GLY A 203 -27.31 -5.20 -12.51
C GLY A 203 -27.72 -3.80 -12.93
N TYR A 204 -27.50 -3.47 -14.21
CA TYR A 204 -28.08 -2.29 -14.85
C TYR A 204 -29.61 -2.38 -14.74
N GLU A 205 -30.18 -2.01 -13.61
CA GLU A 205 -31.57 -1.59 -13.54
C GLU A 205 -31.56 -0.11 -13.91
N ASP A 206 -31.95 0.14 -15.17
CA ASP A 206 -32.33 1.45 -15.68
C ASP A 206 -33.38 2.08 -14.74
N GLU A 207 -32.95 2.75 -13.68
CA GLU A 207 -33.81 3.65 -12.92
C GLU A 207 -33.89 4.98 -13.68
N ASP A 208 -34.88 5.01 -14.58
CA ASP A 208 -35.47 6.23 -15.13
C ASP A 208 -35.98 7.13 -13.98
N GLU A 209 -35.14 7.97 -13.39
CA GLU A 209 -35.61 9.17 -12.68
C GLU A 209 -34.82 10.43 -13.05
N ALA A 210 -35.56 11.32 -13.73
CA ALA A 210 -35.12 12.56 -14.35
C ALA A 210 -34.58 13.59 -13.36
N TYR A 211 -33.45 14.23 -13.70
CA TYR A 211 -33.15 15.59 -13.23
C TYR A 211 -32.29 16.38 -14.24
N HIS A 212 -32.88 17.49 -14.70
CA HIS A 212 -32.33 18.66 -15.38
C HIS A 212 -31.72 18.59 -16.80
N ASP A 213 -32.60 18.97 -17.74
CA ASP A 213 -32.36 19.63 -19.02
C ASP A 213 -31.25 20.71 -18.97
N TYR A 214 -30.09 20.36 -19.50
CA TYR A 214 -29.17 21.26 -20.22
C TYR A 214 -28.79 20.55 -21.53
N PRO A 215 -28.64 21.29 -22.65
CA PRO A 215 -28.66 20.69 -23.98
C PRO A 215 -27.44 19.78 -24.22
N PRO A 216 -27.63 18.64 -24.91
CA PRO A 216 -26.54 17.74 -25.23
C PRO A 216 -25.68 18.37 -26.34
N SER A 217 -24.50 18.88 -25.99
CA SER A 217 -23.43 18.96 -26.97
C SER A 217 -22.96 17.54 -27.25
N GLN A 218 -23.51 16.96 -28.31
CA GLN A 218 -23.07 15.74 -28.98
C GLN A 218 -21.54 15.62 -28.98
N ILE A 219 -21.01 14.75 -28.15
CA ILE A 219 -19.73 14.12 -28.44
C ILE A 219 -20.02 12.63 -28.32
N GLY A 220 -20.10 11.96 -29.47
CA GLY A 220 -20.13 10.51 -29.52
C GLY A 220 -18.90 9.93 -28.85
N GLU A 221 -18.85 8.61 -28.73
CA GLU A 221 -17.73 7.87 -28.19
C GLU A 221 -16.37 8.46 -28.64
N ILE A 222 -15.59 9.02 -27.70
CA ILE A 222 -14.28 9.60 -28.03
C ILE A 222 -13.30 8.46 -28.30
N VAL A 223 -12.93 8.33 -29.57
CA VAL A 223 -11.83 7.50 -30.05
C VAL A 223 -10.67 8.43 -30.39
N CYS A 224 -9.49 8.19 -29.79
CA CYS A 224 -8.35 9.12 -29.95
C CYS A 224 -7.92 9.27 -31.41
N GLU A 225 -8.03 8.20 -32.20
CA GLU A 225 -7.65 8.17 -33.61
C GLU A 225 -8.54 9.07 -34.49
N ASP A 226 -9.76 9.39 -34.05
CA ASP A 226 -10.72 10.25 -34.75
C ASP A 226 -10.62 11.73 -34.33
N LEU A 227 -9.79 12.05 -33.33
CA LEU A 227 -9.60 13.42 -32.85
C LEU A 227 -8.68 14.21 -33.79
N SER A 228 -9.08 15.46 -34.05
CA SER A 228 -8.19 16.44 -34.70
C SER A 228 -6.95 16.70 -33.82
N VAL A 229 -5.83 17.05 -34.46
CA VAL A 229 -4.55 17.34 -33.78
C VAL A 229 -4.72 18.35 -32.62
N GLY A 230 -5.56 19.38 -32.82
CA GLY A 230 -5.84 20.40 -31.81
C GLY A 230 -6.68 19.93 -30.61
N LEU A 231 -7.27 18.74 -30.65
CA LEU A 231 -8.08 18.18 -29.57
C LEU A 231 -7.48 16.90 -28.99
N CYS A 232 -6.31 16.49 -29.45
CA CYS A 232 -5.70 15.22 -29.07
C CYS A 232 -5.07 15.26 -27.67
N ALA A 233 -4.17 16.22 -27.43
CA ALA A 233 -3.43 16.28 -26.18
C ALA A 233 -4.37 16.59 -24.99
N TYR A 234 -4.20 15.84 -23.90
CA TYR A 234 -4.99 15.92 -22.67
C TYR A 234 -6.47 15.52 -22.82
N SER A 235 -6.79 14.72 -23.84
CA SER A 235 -8.10 14.09 -23.98
C SER A 235 -8.09 12.64 -23.47
N VAL A 236 -9.25 12.16 -23.05
CA VAL A 236 -9.46 10.80 -22.54
C VAL A 236 -10.51 10.10 -23.41
N ALA A 237 -10.15 8.96 -23.96
CA ALA A 237 -11.05 8.13 -24.74
C ALA A 237 -12.20 7.57 -23.88
N SER A 238 -13.28 7.13 -24.53
CA SER A 238 -14.36 6.35 -23.90
C SER A 238 -13.83 5.09 -23.19
N SER A 239 -12.75 4.51 -23.72
CA SER A 239 -12.07 3.33 -23.16
C SER A 239 -11.28 3.60 -21.86
N GLY A 240 -11.25 4.84 -21.37
CA GLY A 240 -10.51 5.25 -20.18
C GLY A 240 -8.99 5.35 -20.35
N LYS A 241 -8.52 5.32 -21.60
CA LYS A 241 -7.12 5.55 -21.98
C LYS A 241 -6.91 6.99 -22.42
N ARG A 242 -5.74 7.56 -22.13
CA ARG A 242 -5.39 8.92 -22.54
C ARG A 242 -4.97 8.97 -24.01
N CYS A 243 -5.29 10.07 -24.68
CA CYS A 243 -4.83 10.33 -26.03
C CYS A 243 -3.46 11.02 -26.03
N SER A 244 -2.56 10.63 -26.94
CA SER A 244 -1.24 11.20 -27.11
C SER A 244 -0.98 11.60 -28.56
N LEU A 245 -0.40 12.79 -28.74
CA LEU A 245 -0.04 13.29 -30.07
C LEU A 245 1.36 12.78 -30.47
N GLU A 246 1.45 12.14 -31.62
CA GLU A 246 2.70 11.63 -32.20
C GLU A 246 3.01 12.32 -33.53
N SER A 247 4.31 12.47 -33.84
CA SER A 247 4.76 12.93 -35.15
C SER A 247 5.16 11.75 -36.04
N TYR A 248 4.77 11.77 -37.31
CA TYR A 248 5.23 10.81 -38.33
C TYR A 248 5.89 11.54 -39.50
N GLU A 249 6.85 10.91 -40.16
CA GLU A 249 7.45 11.44 -41.38
C GLU A 249 6.66 10.92 -42.59
N SER A 250 6.11 11.84 -43.37
CA SER A 250 5.49 11.50 -44.66
C SER A 250 6.58 11.20 -45.70
N ILE A 251 6.25 10.40 -46.71
CA ILE A 251 7.14 10.00 -47.82
C ILE A 251 7.69 11.23 -48.59
N GLU A 252 7.00 12.37 -48.50
CA GLU A 252 7.41 13.66 -49.09
C GLU A 252 8.37 14.49 -48.21
N GLY A 253 8.82 13.97 -47.06
CA GLY A 253 9.73 14.65 -46.13
C GLY A 253 9.06 15.69 -45.22
N THR A 254 7.74 15.84 -45.30
CA THR A 254 6.92 16.69 -44.43
C THR A 254 6.57 15.95 -43.13
N ARG A 255 6.82 16.57 -41.97
CA ARG A 255 6.40 16.07 -40.66
C ARG A 255 4.88 16.22 -40.50
N GLY A 256 4.17 15.11 -40.36
CA GLY A 256 2.76 15.07 -40.01
C GLY A 256 2.55 14.78 -38.52
N TYR A 257 1.37 15.11 -38.01
CA TYR A 257 0.97 14.81 -36.62
C TYR A 257 -0.26 13.91 -36.64
N GLN A 258 -0.29 12.90 -35.77
CA GLN A 258 -1.41 11.98 -35.63
C GLN A 258 -1.72 11.76 -34.15
N CYS A 259 -3.01 11.69 -33.81
CA CYS A 259 -3.46 11.31 -32.48
C CYS A 259 -3.56 9.79 -32.35
N LYS A 260 -3.07 9.24 -31.23
CA LYS A 260 -3.20 7.82 -30.91
C LYS A 260 -3.63 7.60 -29.48
N THR A 261 -4.28 6.47 -29.23
CA THR A 261 -4.58 6.01 -27.88
C THR A 261 -3.31 5.52 -27.19
N SER A 262 -2.98 6.11 -26.03
CA SER A 262 -1.85 5.67 -25.20
C SER A 262 -2.23 4.47 -24.31
N GLU A 263 -1.22 3.78 -23.77
CA GLU A 263 -1.44 2.71 -22.77
C GLU A 263 -1.68 3.26 -21.35
N VAL A 264 -1.66 4.57 -21.16
CA VAL A 264 -1.83 5.20 -19.86
C VAL A 264 -3.32 5.30 -19.53
N LEU A 265 -3.74 4.47 -18.58
CA LEU A 265 -5.09 4.48 -18.03
C LEU A 265 -5.29 5.64 -17.06
N VAL A 266 -6.53 6.06 -16.96
CA VAL A 266 -6.95 7.08 -16.02
C VAL A 266 -7.43 6.43 -14.72
N SER A 267 -7.01 6.99 -13.58
CA SER A 267 -7.26 6.38 -12.26
C SER A 267 -8.68 6.60 -11.75
N ASN A 268 -9.38 7.63 -12.26
CA ASN A 268 -10.76 7.94 -11.92
C ASN A 268 -11.68 7.73 -13.16
N ILE A 269 -12.80 7.05 -12.96
CA ILE A 269 -13.81 6.76 -14.00
C ILE A 269 -14.55 8.04 -14.43
N ASP A 270 -14.66 9.05 -13.55
CA ASP A 270 -15.38 10.31 -13.82
C ASP A 270 -14.73 11.20 -14.90
N ILE A 271 -13.50 10.89 -15.30
CA ILE A 271 -12.73 11.63 -16.31
C ILE A 271 -12.56 10.83 -17.62
N THR A 272 -13.34 9.77 -17.78
CA THR A 272 -13.50 9.06 -19.07
C THR A 272 -14.35 9.88 -20.03
N ASN A 273 -14.09 9.74 -21.33
CA ASN A 273 -14.81 10.48 -22.38
C ASN A 273 -14.77 12.02 -22.19
N LEU A 274 -13.61 12.56 -21.82
CA LEU A 274 -13.41 13.97 -21.49
C LEU A 274 -12.39 14.62 -22.43
N ILE A 275 -12.73 15.79 -22.97
CA ILE A 275 -11.80 16.70 -23.65
C ILE A 275 -11.61 17.92 -22.76
N GLU A 276 -10.39 18.11 -22.26
CA GLU A 276 -10.07 19.28 -21.43
C GLU A 276 -10.19 20.57 -22.26
N SER A 277 -10.70 21.64 -21.66
CA SER A 277 -10.90 22.93 -22.34
C SER A 277 -9.60 23.73 -22.48
N ASP A 278 -9.56 24.66 -23.44
CA ASP A 278 -8.39 25.53 -23.66
C ASP A 278 -8.09 26.42 -22.44
N GLU A 279 -9.14 26.84 -21.74
CA GLU A 279 -9.04 27.60 -20.48
C GLU A 279 -8.37 26.76 -19.39
N CYS A 280 -8.71 25.48 -19.31
CA CYS A 280 -8.12 24.56 -18.36
C CYS A 280 -6.63 24.30 -18.66
N ILE A 281 -6.32 23.97 -19.92
CA ILE A 281 -4.96 23.67 -20.37
C ILE A 281 -4.03 24.87 -20.11
N SER A 282 -4.49 26.08 -20.44
CA SER A 282 -3.72 27.31 -20.20
C SER A 282 -3.58 27.67 -18.71
N ALA A 283 -4.58 27.37 -17.87
CA ALA A 283 -4.52 27.57 -16.43
C ALA A 283 -3.47 26.67 -15.76
N CYS A 284 -3.32 25.43 -16.22
CA CYS A 284 -2.28 24.51 -15.75
C CYS A 284 -0.90 24.78 -16.36
N GLY A 285 -0.82 25.62 -17.40
CA GLY A 285 0.43 25.92 -18.11
C GLY A 285 0.84 24.86 -19.12
N ALA A 286 -0.08 23.96 -19.50
CA ALA A 286 0.13 22.96 -20.53
C ALA A 286 -0.17 23.53 -21.93
N ASP A 287 0.27 22.85 -22.98
CA ASP A 287 0.03 23.20 -24.38
C ASP A 287 -0.49 22.00 -25.17
N ARG A 288 -1.50 22.21 -26.01
CA ARG A 288 -2.11 21.19 -26.87
C ARG A 288 -1.17 20.63 -27.94
N ASN A 289 -0.11 21.36 -28.26
CA ASN A 289 0.91 20.91 -29.20
C ASN A 289 2.01 20.05 -28.54
N SER A 290 1.84 19.66 -27.27
CA SER A 290 2.78 18.76 -26.60
C SER A 290 2.77 17.39 -27.27
N LEU A 291 3.96 16.92 -27.63
CA LEU A 291 4.17 15.60 -28.22
C LEU A 291 4.39 14.59 -27.10
N GLY A 292 3.57 13.55 -27.08
CA GLY A 292 3.61 12.52 -26.05
C GLY A 292 3.29 13.03 -24.64
N ILE A 293 3.59 12.18 -23.65
CA ILE A 293 3.46 12.45 -22.22
C ILE A 293 4.87 12.36 -21.64
N SER A 294 5.47 13.48 -21.22
CA SER A 294 6.81 13.51 -20.61
C SER A 294 6.81 14.18 -19.24
N SER A 295 7.62 13.65 -18.32
CA SER A 295 7.87 14.22 -16.99
C SER A 295 8.81 15.41 -17.00
N ASP A 296 9.47 15.68 -18.13
CA ASP A 296 10.44 16.78 -18.27
C ASP A 296 9.82 18.15 -17.98
N SER A 297 8.53 18.34 -18.27
CA SER A 297 7.81 19.58 -17.96
C SER A 297 7.77 19.90 -16.46
N LEU A 298 7.90 18.91 -15.57
CA LEU A 298 7.96 19.11 -14.11
C LEU A 298 9.25 19.80 -13.66
N LEU A 299 10.31 19.80 -14.49
CA LEU A 299 11.57 20.50 -14.23
C LEU A 299 11.43 22.02 -14.39
N GLU A 300 10.42 22.48 -15.15
CA GLU A 300 10.20 23.90 -15.38
C GLU A 300 9.48 24.55 -14.21
N SER A 301 10.20 25.41 -13.48
CA SER A 301 9.68 26.11 -12.29
C SER A 301 8.41 26.93 -12.54
N THR A 302 8.19 27.38 -13.78
CA THR A 302 7.01 28.09 -14.27
C THR A 302 5.82 27.17 -14.45
N PHE A 303 6.03 26.01 -15.08
CA PHE A 303 5.00 24.98 -15.27
C PHE A 303 4.49 24.45 -13.92
N THR A 304 5.38 24.03 -13.02
CA THR A 304 4.99 23.51 -11.71
C THR A 304 4.25 24.56 -10.87
N SER A 305 4.55 25.85 -11.04
CA SER A 305 3.84 26.93 -10.32
C SER A 305 2.39 27.09 -10.78
N LYS A 306 2.13 26.90 -12.08
CA LYS A 306 0.78 26.95 -12.65
C LYS A 306 -0.01 25.68 -12.35
N LEU A 307 0.64 24.52 -12.41
CA LEU A 307 0.07 23.23 -12.02
C LEU A 307 -0.37 23.22 -10.54
N CYS A 308 0.41 23.83 -9.64
CA CYS A 308 0.07 23.98 -8.23
C CYS A 308 -0.96 25.09 -7.94
N SER A 309 -1.45 25.82 -8.94
CA SER A 309 -2.44 26.88 -8.74
C SER A 309 -3.81 26.30 -8.35
N GLN A 310 -4.62 27.07 -7.61
CA GLN A 310 -5.99 26.63 -7.28
C GLN A 310 -6.88 26.52 -8.52
N GLN A 311 -6.62 27.33 -9.54
CA GLN A 311 -7.37 27.33 -10.79
C GLN A 311 -7.19 26.01 -11.55
N CYS A 312 -5.96 25.48 -11.61
CA CYS A 312 -5.69 24.18 -12.21
C CYS A 312 -6.26 23.03 -11.34
N ASN A 313 -5.97 23.02 -10.04
CA ASN A 313 -6.39 21.92 -9.14
C ASN A 313 -7.91 21.73 -9.03
N GLN A 314 -8.71 22.80 -9.21
CA GLN A 314 -10.17 22.71 -9.09
C GLN A 314 -10.90 22.52 -10.42
N LYS A 315 -10.28 22.90 -11.56
CA LYS A 315 -10.97 22.93 -12.86
C LYS A 315 -10.44 21.93 -13.88
N CYS A 316 -9.30 21.28 -13.61
CA CYS A 316 -8.58 20.46 -14.60
C CYS A 316 -8.27 19.05 -14.07
N PRO A 317 -9.29 18.19 -13.92
CA PRO A 317 -9.12 16.91 -13.26
C PRO A 317 -8.20 15.95 -14.03
N ASN A 318 -8.23 15.91 -15.37
CA ASN A 318 -7.38 14.99 -16.14
C ASN A 318 -5.91 15.43 -16.15
N ILE A 319 -5.64 16.73 -16.30
CA ILE A 319 -4.26 17.25 -16.29
C ILE A 319 -3.60 17.05 -14.94
N VAL A 320 -4.34 17.33 -13.86
CA VAL A 320 -3.85 17.15 -12.48
C VAL A 320 -3.57 15.66 -12.21
N ASP A 321 -4.51 14.78 -12.54
CA ASP A 321 -4.31 13.33 -12.37
C ASP A 321 -3.11 12.81 -13.17
N LEU A 322 -2.95 13.27 -14.42
CA LEU A 322 -1.82 12.87 -15.27
C LEU A 322 -0.47 13.23 -14.63
N TYR A 323 -0.27 14.51 -14.30
CA TYR A 323 1.02 14.97 -13.79
C TYR A 323 1.28 14.54 -12.34
N TYR A 324 0.25 14.31 -11.53
CA TYR A 324 0.41 13.73 -10.20
C TYR A 324 0.92 12.30 -10.28
N ASN A 325 0.31 11.46 -11.12
CA ASN A 325 0.74 10.07 -11.30
C ASN A 325 2.13 9.99 -11.92
N LEU A 326 2.43 10.89 -12.85
CA LEU A 326 3.76 11.00 -13.46
C LEU A 326 4.84 11.40 -12.42
N ALA A 327 4.56 12.41 -11.59
CA ALA A 327 5.47 12.83 -10.52
C ALA A 327 5.64 11.76 -9.45
N LEU A 328 4.57 11.04 -9.10
CA LEU A 328 4.63 9.87 -8.22
C LEU A 328 5.54 8.78 -8.81
N GLY A 329 5.49 8.56 -10.12
CA GLY A 329 6.39 7.66 -10.85
C GLY A 329 7.86 8.09 -10.75
N GLU A 330 8.14 9.39 -10.75
CA GLU A 330 9.47 9.99 -10.55
C GLU A 330 9.87 10.09 -9.05
N GLY A 331 9.02 9.63 -8.13
CA GLY A 331 9.28 9.64 -6.69
C GLY A 331 9.00 10.98 -5.98
N VAL A 332 8.29 11.91 -6.62
CA VAL A 332 7.93 13.23 -6.10
C VAL A 332 6.45 13.28 -5.71
N TYR A 333 6.14 13.57 -4.45
CA TYR A 333 4.77 13.75 -3.99
C TYR A 333 4.29 15.20 -4.20
N LEU A 334 3.63 15.45 -5.33
CA LEU A 334 3.23 16.79 -5.77
C LEU A 334 2.39 17.59 -4.73
N PRO A 335 1.45 17.00 -3.96
CA PRO A 335 0.71 17.74 -2.94
C PRO A 335 1.58 18.33 -1.84
N SER A 336 2.64 17.63 -1.44
CA SER A 336 3.61 18.16 -0.47
C SER A 336 4.51 19.22 -1.10
N PHE A 337 4.89 19.02 -2.37
CA PHE A 337 5.69 19.97 -3.15
C PHE A 337 4.96 21.30 -3.35
N CYS A 338 3.68 21.27 -3.71
CA CYS A 338 2.84 22.46 -3.86
C CYS A 338 2.61 23.20 -2.53
N LYS A 339 2.51 22.48 -1.40
CA LYS A 339 2.37 23.08 -0.06
C LYS A 339 3.67 23.73 0.44
N GLY A 340 4.83 23.11 0.19
CA GLY A 340 6.14 23.62 0.63
C GLY A 340 6.54 24.95 -0.01
N ARG A 341 6.06 25.24 -1.23
CA ARG A 341 6.39 26.46 -1.97
C ARG A 341 5.68 27.72 -1.46
N ASN A 342 4.59 27.58 -0.69
CA ASN A 342 3.90 28.70 -0.02
C ASN A 342 4.66 29.23 1.21
N LEU A 343 5.70 28.53 1.69
CA LEU A 343 6.38 28.87 2.94
C LEU A 343 7.84 29.30 2.81
N ASN A 344 8.55 29.09 1.69
CA ASN A 344 9.94 29.60 1.54
C ASN A 344 10.42 29.62 0.08
N GLY A 345 10.43 30.81 -0.53
CA GLY A 345 10.75 31.01 -1.95
C GLY A 345 12.22 30.91 -2.36
N ARG A 346 13.11 30.11 -1.74
CA ARG A 346 14.52 30.04 -2.20
C ARG A 346 15.41 28.85 -1.83
N ARG A 347 14.91 27.77 -1.24
CA ARG A 347 15.74 26.57 -0.99
C ARG A 347 14.93 25.30 -1.16
N GLU A 348 14.91 24.80 -2.40
CA GLU A 348 14.86 23.36 -2.75
C GLU A 348 14.76 23.23 -4.28
N MET A 349 15.87 23.53 -4.95
CA MET A 349 16.14 23.01 -6.29
C MET A 349 17.57 22.48 -6.29
N SER A 350 17.77 21.30 -5.69
CA SER A 350 19.00 20.52 -5.88
C SER A 350 18.82 19.03 -5.57
N GLN A 351 17.66 18.45 -5.88
CA GLN A 351 17.48 16.99 -5.85
C GLN A 351 16.78 16.44 -7.10
N ILE A 352 17.05 17.06 -8.25
CA ILE A 352 16.86 16.38 -9.53
C ILE A 352 18.25 16.34 -10.19
N GLN A 353 19.07 15.40 -9.72
CA GLN A 353 20.25 14.96 -10.45
C GLN A 353 20.19 13.44 -10.55
N SER A 354 19.84 12.99 -11.76
CA SER A 354 20.40 11.84 -12.49
C SER A 354 21.20 10.86 -11.63
N SER A 355 20.62 9.71 -11.32
CA SER A 355 21.39 8.53 -10.91
C SER A 355 21.40 7.52 -12.06
N GLY A 356 22.25 7.79 -13.04
CA GLY A 356 22.63 6.83 -14.06
C GLY A 356 24.14 6.78 -14.24
N VAL A 357 24.85 5.94 -13.47
CA VAL A 357 26.09 5.26 -13.91
C VAL A 357 26.31 4.00 -13.05
N ALA A 358 26.36 2.83 -13.71
CA ALA A 358 26.76 1.55 -13.14
C ALA A 358 28.27 1.48 -12.88
N TRP A 359 28.71 0.92 -11.75
CA TRP A 359 30.11 0.55 -11.52
C TRP A 359 30.22 -0.93 -11.13
N GLY A 360 30.89 -1.69 -11.99
CA GLY A 360 31.35 -3.06 -11.72
C GLY A 360 32.61 -3.09 -10.82
N PRO A 361 33.13 -4.29 -10.52
CA PRO A 361 33.97 -4.54 -9.34
C PRO A 361 35.47 -4.41 -9.63
N SER A 362 36.27 -3.95 -8.66
CA SER A 362 37.65 -4.45 -8.40
C SER A 362 38.31 -3.87 -7.13
N ALA A 363 38.72 -4.82 -6.27
CA ALA A 363 40.00 -4.96 -5.56
C ALA A 363 40.64 -3.82 -4.71
N ALA A 364 40.73 -4.15 -3.40
CA ALA A 364 41.89 -4.09 -2.51
C ALA A 364 42.85 -2.87 -2.50
N SER A 365 42.98 -2.22 -1.33
CA SER A 365 44.18 -2.32 -0.48
C SER A 365 44.10 -1.44 0.79
N SER A 366 44.50 -2.06 1.90
CA SER A 366 45.24 -1.55 3.06
C SER A 366 44.90 -0.19 3.72
N GLY A 367 44.45 -0.29 4.98
CA GLY A 367 45.21 0.21 6.13
C GLY A 367 44.94 1.64 6.59
N TYR A 368 44.30 1.80 7.75
CA TYR A 368 44.89 2.32 9.00
C TYR A 368 43.79 2.49 10.05
N GLY A 369 44.04 1.96 11.25
CA GLY A 369 43.05 1.89 12.33
C GLY A 369 42.98 3.10 13.24
N ARG A 370 41.88 3.16 14.01
CA ARG A 370 41.71 3.68 15.38
C ARG A 370 40.21 3.66 15.68
N GLN A 371 39.68 3.54 16.89
CA GLN A 371 40.03 2.86 18.13
C GLN A 371 38.72 2.95 18.94
N LEU A 372 38.34 1.87 19.61
CA LEU A 372 37.11 1.75 20.40
C LEU A 372 37.03 2.76 21.55
N SER A 373 35.81 3.18 21.88
CA SER A 373 35.44 3.61 23.23
C SER A 373 34.01 3.15 23.53
N GLU A 374 33.91 2.31 24.55
CA GLU A 374 32.69 1.78 25.16
C GLU A 374 31.99 2.83 26.04
N GLY A 375 30.67 2.68 26.19
CA GLY A 375 29.84 3.37 27.17
C GLY A 375 28.62 2.49 27.53
N PRO A 376 28.11 2.57 28.77
CA PRO A 376 27.82 1.38 29.56
C PRO A 376 26.39 0.84 29.46
N ALA A 377 26.29 -0.48 29.57
CA ALA A 377 25.06 -1.22 29.82
C ALA A 377 24.66 -1.11 31.30
N ALA A 378 23.40 -0.78 31.57
CA ALA A 378 22.78 -0.96 32.89
C ALA A 378 21.63 -1.96 32.75
N SER A 379 21.88 -3.18 33.21
CA SER A 379 20.88 -4.22 33.45
C SER A 379 20.58 -4.23 34.95
N ALA A 380 19.33 -4.03 35.34
CA ALA A 380 18.86 -4.30 36.69
C ALA A 380 17.55 -5.10 36.61
N ALA A 381 17.68 -6.42 36.72
CA ALA A 381 16.57 -7.33 36.94
C ALA A 381 16.16 -7.27 38.42
N LEU A 382 14.94 -6.82 38.69
CA LEU A 382 14.32 -6.87 40.01
C LEU A 382 13.70 -8.27 40.21
N ALA A 383 14.32 -9.07 41.08
CA ALA A 383 13.77 -10.33 41.56
C ALA A 383 12.81 -10.05 42.74
N PHE A 384 11.53 -10.39 42.56
CA PHE A 384 10.54 -10.41 43.63
C PHE A 384 10.72 -11.68 44.49
N LYS A 385 11.05 -11.50 45.77
CA LYS A 385 10.90 -12.53 46.81
C LYS A 385 9.44 -12.50 47.31
N ALA A 386 8.79 -13.65 47.26
CA ALA A 386 7.50 -13.88 47.89
C ALA A 386 7.71 -14.29 49.35
N ASP A 387 7.26 -13.46 50.28
CA ASP A 387 7.05 -13.82 51.68
C ASP A 387 5.56 -14.14 51.87
N ALA A 388 5.28 -15.34 52.35
CA ALA A 388 3.96 -15.76 52.83
C ALA A 388 3.86 -15.53 54.34
N PRO A 389 2.70 -15.13 54.88
CA PRO A 389 2.40 -15.31 56.29
C PRO A 389 1.38 -16.43 56.54
N CYS A 390 1.54 -17.05 57.71
CA CYS A 390 0.67 -18.04 58.34
C CYS A 390 -0.77 -17.55 58.55
#